data_AF-A0A9X4IJJ8-F1
#
_entry.id   AF-A0A9X4IJJ8-F1
#
_cell.length_a   1.000
_cell.length_b   1.000
_cell.length_c   1.000
_cell.angle_alpha   90.00
_cell.angle_beta   90.00
_cell.angle_gamma   90.00
#
_symmetry.space_group_name_H-M   'P 1'
#
loop_
_entity.id
_entity.type
_entity.pdbx_description
1 polymer ?
#
loop_
_entity_poly.entity_id
_entity_poly.type
_entity_poly.pdbx_seq_one_letter_code
_entity_poly.pdbx_strand_id
1 'polypeptide(L)'
;MAKVGVKVRLGAMGITVAAALGMAAQTAAAGTIAPLTEAQRTAMTGIAWKPGCPVALDDLVSVAVTYQGFDGKAHDGALVVNKRIANDVASLFADLYAAHFPVNRVDSWEKYGSTIYAEQNITVGFYCEKADDAPNEWSSHAYGMAIDINPLINPFLDLQHNWWPKVAAQYTPRDGAPGKVSPQGAAFQIFTRHGWIWGGFDAGVPDYMHFMKVTVGDGARMDRPYEVTGLRYIPGGATETAQPK
;
A
#
# COMPACT_ATOMS: atom_id res chain seq x y z
N MET A 1 -79.11 -36.57 -24.01
CA MET A 1 -78.15 -37.01 -22.98
C MET A 1 -77.01 -37.74 -23.69
N ALA A 2 -75.83 -37.12 -23.80
CA ALA A 2 -74.62 -37.77 -24.31
C ALA A 2 -73.43 -37.21 -23.53
N LYS A 3 -72.73 -38.08 -22.77
CA LYS A 3 -71.50 -37.75 -22.06
C LYS A 3 -70.34 -37.91 -23.03
N VAL A 4 -69.62 -36.82 -23.32
CA VAL A 4 -68.31 -36.87 -24.00
C VAL A 4 -67.26 -36.49 -22.96
N GLY A 5 -66.38 -37.45 -22.65
CA GLY A 5 -65.25 -37.25 -21.74
C GLY A 5 -64.07 -36.60 -22.47
N VAL A 6 -63.50 -35.55 -21.88
CA VAL A 6 -62.24 -34.95 -22.34
C VAL A 6 -61.12 -35.38 -21.39
N LYS A 7 -60.12 -36.07 -21.93
CA LYS A 7 -58.87 -36.43 -21.26
C LYS A 7 -57.99 -35.18 -21.11
N VAL A 8 -57.65 -34.81 -19.89
CA VAL A 8 -56.63 -33.79 -19.61
C VAL A 8 -55.24 -34.42 -19.72
N ARG A 9 -54.37 -33.85 -20.57
CA ARG A 9 -52.94 -34.15 -20.60
C ARG A 9 -52.21 -33.12 -19.73
N LEU A 10 -51.58 -33.56 -18.65
CA LEU A 10 -50.64 -32.75 -17.87
C LEU A 10 -49.35 -32.59 -18.68
N GLY A 11 -49.03 -31.37 -19.10
CA GLY A 11 -47.70 -31.00 -19.56
C GLY A 11 -46.81 -30.69 -18.35
N ALA A 12 -45.69 -31.39 -18.21
CA ALA A 12 -44.70 -31.10 -17.18
C ALA A 12 -43.98 -29.79 -17.53
N MET A 13 -44.21 -28.74 -16.73
CA MET A 13 -43.44 -27.50 -16.78
C MET A 13 -42.13 -27.74 -16.01
N GLY A 14 -41.01 -27.84 -16.73
CA GLY A 14 -39.69 -27.95 -16.11
C GLY A 14 -39.34 -26.65 -15.39
N ILE A 15 -39.19 -26.71 -14.07
CA ILE A 15 -38.62 -25.63 -13.27
C ILE A 15 -37.10 -25.80 -13.31
N THR A 16 -36.41 -24.95 -14.08
CA THR A 16 -34.96 -24.83 -14.02
C THR A 16 -34.63 -24.00 -12.77
N VAL A 17 -34.15 -24.66 -11.72
CA VAL A 17 -33.58 -23.98 -10.54
C VAL A 17 -32.19 -23.48 -10.93
N ALA A 18 -32.04 -22.18 -11.12
CA ALA A 18 -30.73 -21.56 -11.20
C ALA A 18 -30.05 -21.69 -9.84
N ALA A 19 -28.97 -22.47 -9.77
CA ALA A 19 -28.13 -22.55 -8.59
C ALA A 19 -27.44 -21.20 -8.38
N ALA A 20 -27.85 -20.46 -7.35
CA ALA A 20 -27.10 -19.32 -6.87
C ALA A 20 -25.81 -19.85 -6.21
N LEU A 21 -24.68 -19.72 -6.91
CA LEU A 21 -23.36 -19.94 -6.32
C LEU A 21 -23.15 -18.85 -5.26
N GLY A 22 -23.22 -19.25 -3.98
CA GLY A 22 -22.85 -18.38 -2.88
C GLY A 22 -21.37 -18.03 -2.98
N MET A 23 -21.05 -16.77 -3.25
CA MET A 23 -19.73 -16.22 -2.99
C MET A 23 -19.57 -16.11 -1.46
N ALA A 24 -18.85 -17.07 -0.87
CA ALA A 24 -18.36 -16.90 0.49
C ALA A 24 -17.34 -15.76 0.48
N ALA A 25 -17.68 -14.64 1.12
CA ALA A 25 -16.70 -13.60 1.43
C ALA A 25 -15.67 -14.20 2.37
N GLN A 26 -14.48 -14.50 1.85
CA GLN A 26 -13.34 -14.89 2.67
C GLN A 26 -12.96 -13.67 3.52
N THR A 27 -13.31 -13.68 4.80
CA THR A 27 -12.82 -12.68 5.74
C THR A 27 -11.30 -12.77 5.75
N ALA A 28 -10.61 -11.69 5.37
CA ALA A 28 -9.15 -11.62 5.50
C ALA A 28 -8.80 -11.93 6.96
N ALA A 29 -7.96 -12.94 7.18
CA ALA A 29 -7.41 -13.18 8.49
C ALA A 29 -6.60 -11.95 8.90
N ALA A 30 -6.76 -11.47 10.14
CA ALA A 30 -5.92 -10.41 10.67
C ALA A 30 -4.45 -10.82 10.53
N GLY A 31 -3.62 -9.93 9.99
CA GLY A 31 -2.21 -10.21 9.70
C GLY A 31 -1.46 -10.76 10.91
N THR A 32 -0.67 -11.82 10.72
CA THR A 32 0.15 -12.37 11.81
C THR A 32 1.39 -11.50 12.00
N ILE A 33 1.57 -10.97 13.22
CA ILE A 33 2.73 -10.18 13.60
C ILE A 33 3.69 -11.08 14.38
N ALA A 34 4.95 -11.14 13.95
CA ALA A 34 5.97 -11.95 14.58
C ALA A 34 7.33 -11.23 14.66
N PRO A 35 8.16 -11.51 15.68
CA PRO A 35 9.56 -11.12 15.67
C PRO A 35 10.25 -11.62 14.39
N LEU A 36 11.26 -10.88 13.92
CA LEU A 36 12.09 -11.35 12.80
C LEU A 36 12.76 -12.68 13.16
N THR A 37 12.57 -13.68 12.30
CA THR A 37 13.27 -14.96 12.38
C THR A 37 14.77 -14.78 12.15
N GLU A 38 15.59 -15.74 12.59
CA GLU A 38 17.03 -15.71 12.35
C GLU A 38 17.38 -15.64 10.85
N ALA A 39 16.61 -16.35 10.02
CA ALA A 39 16.75 -16.29 8.57
C ALA A 39 16.47 -14.89 8.01
N GLN A 40 15.41 -14.21 8.47
CA GLN A 40 15.12 -12.83 8.07
C GLN A 40 16.21 -11.86 8.53
N ARG A 41 16.66 -11.98 9.79
CA ARG A 41 17.75 -11.14 10.33
C ARG A 41 19.02 -11.31 9.51
N THR A 42 19.37 -12.54 9.16
CA THR A 42 20.52 -12.85 8.31
C THR A 42 20.38 -12.25 6.92
N ALA A 43 19.22 -12.41 6.28
CA ALA A 43 18.97 -11.89 4.93
C ALA A 43 19.00 -10.35 4.86
N MET A 44 18.51 -9.67 5.90
CA MET A 44 18.48 -8.21 5.95
C MET A 44 19.85 -7.59 6.27
N THR A 45 20.68 -8.26 7.07
CA THR A 45 21.92 -7.69 7.61
C THR A 45 22.97 -7.47 6.52
N GLY A 46 23.47 -6.25 6.41
CA GLY A 46 24.39 -5.80 5.36
C GLY A 46 23.68 -5.38 4.05
N ILE A 47 22.36 -5.54 3.96
CA ILE A 47 21.55 -5.21 2.78
C ILE A 47 20.48 -4.18 3.15
N ALA A 48 19.33 -4.61 3.66
CA ALA A 48 18.24 -3.73 4.10
C ALA A 48 18.54 -3.07 5.45
N TRP A 49 19.36 -3.69 6.29
CA TRP A 49 19.76 -3.19 7.61
C TRP A 49 21.28 -3.24 7.76
N LYS A 50 21.88 -2.21 8.37
CA LYS A 50 23.34 -2.12 8.59
C LYS A 50 23.66 -1.46 9.93
N PRO A 51 24.84 -1.71 10.53
CA PRO A 51 25.28 -0.96 11.70
C PRO A 51 25.21 0.55 11.44
N GLY A 52 24.58 1.29 12.35
CA GLY A 52 24.31 2.73 12.21
C GLY A 52 22.88 3.08 11.77
N CYS A 53 22.05 2.09 11.42
CA CYS A 53 20.62 2.30 11.23
C CYS A 53 19.95 2.84 12.50
N PRO A 54 18.94 3.72 12.36
CA PRO A 54 18.32 4.38 13.51
C PRO A 54 17.40 3.45 14.32
N VAL A 55 17.10 2.25 13.81
CA VAL A 55 16.25 1.27 14.47
C VAL A 55 16.96 -0.07 14.55
N ALA A 56 16.96 -0.68 15.73
CA ALA A 56 17.53 -2.01 15.95
C ALA A 56 16.64 -3.10 15.35
N LEU A 57 17.23 -4.23 14.94
CA LEU A 57 16.48 -5.39 14.44
C LEU A 57 15.42 -5.90 15.45
N ASP A 58 15.63 -5.71 16.76
CA ASP A 58 14.67 -6.08 17.82
C ASP A 58 13.45 -5.16 17.94
N ASP A 59 13.50 -4.00 17.28
CA ASP A 59 12.37 -3.09 17.16
C ASP A 59 11.63 -3.26 15.82
N LEU A 60 12.11 -4.15 14.96
CA LEU A 60 11.46 -4.55 13.71
C LEU A 60 10.73 -5.88 13.88
N VAL A 61 9.58 -5.99 13.22
CA VAL A 61 8.75 -7.20 13.18
C VAL A 61 8.30 -7.47 11.75
N SER A 62 8.02 -8.73 11.47
CA SER A 62 7.36 -9.14 10.23
C SER A 62 5.85 -9.13 10.44
N VAL A 63 5.12 -8.50 9.52
CA VAL A 63 3.67 -8.45 9.47
C VAL A 63 3.24 -9.20 8.22
N ALA A 64 2.71 -10.41 8.39
CA ALA A 64 2.08 -11.14 7.31
C ALA A 64 0.76 -10.46 6.92
N VAL A 65 0.52 -10.25 5.63
CA VAL A 65 -0.66 -9.56 5.10
C VAL A 65 -1.24 -10.33 3.92
N THR A 66 -2.57 -10.33 3.83
CA THR A 66 -3.29 -10.76 2.63
C THR A 66 -3.68 -9.53 1.83
N TYR A 67 -3.49 -9.57 0.51
CA TYR A 67 -3.81 -8.48 -0.41
C TYR A 67 -4.48 -9.01 -1.69
N GLN A 68 -5.23 -8.14 -2.38
CA GLN A 68 -5.79 -8.48 -3.68
C GLN A 68 -4.77 -8.17 -4.77
N GLY A 69 -4.48 -9.15 -5.62
CA GLY A 69 -3.62 -8.99 -6.79
C GLY A 69 -4.32 -8.29 -7.95
N PHE A 70 -3.55 -7.88 -8.96
CA PHE A 70 -4.09 -7.39 -10.23
C PHE A 70 -4.87 -8.46 -11.01
N ASP A 71 -4.67 -9.74 -10.68
CA ASP A 71 -5.46 -10.85 -11.18
C ASP A 71 -6.82 -11.03 -10.47
N GLY A 72 -7.13 -10.15 -9.50
CA GLY A 72 -8.37 -10.18 -8.71
C GLY A 72 -8.40 -11.28 -7.64
N LYS A 73 -7.28 -11.97 -7.39
CA LYS A 73 -7.20 -13.05 -6.39
C LYS A 73 -6.55 -12.57 -5.10
N ALA A 74 -6.79 -13.31 -4.02
CA ALA A 74 -6.06 -13.13 -2.78
C ALA A 74 -4.64 -13.68 -2.91
N HIS A 75 -3.67 -12.91 -2.44
CA HIS A 75 -2.27 -13.29 -2.30
C HIS A 75 -1.80 -12.97 -0.90
N ASP A 76 -0.78 -13.70 -0.45
CA ASP A 76 -0.13 -13.44 0.83
C ASP A 76 1.26 -12.86 0.61
N GLY A 77 1.69 -12.03 1.55
CA GLY A 77 3.03 -11.45 1.58
C GLY A 77 3.38 -11.01 3.00
N ALA A 78 4.54 -10.38 3.16
CA ALA A 78 4.95 -9.86 4.45
C ALA A 78 5.70 -8.54 4.30
N LEU A 79 5.45 -7.63 5.23
CA LEU A 79 6.21 -6.39 5.40
C LEU A 79 7.07 -6.50 6.65
N VAL A 80 8.28 -5.95 6.59
CA VAL A 80 9.05 -5.65 7.79
C VAL A 80 8.81 -4.19 8.17
N VAL A 81 8.40 -3.94 9.40
CA VAL A 81 8.08 -2.60 9.92
C VAL A 81 8.46 -2.48 11.39
N ASN A 82 8.41 -1.27 11.94
CA ASN A 82 8.57 -1.04 13.36
C ASN A 82 7.42 -1.69 14.15
N LYS A 83 7.74 -2.38 15.25
CA LYS A 83 6.72 -3.04 16.11
C LYS A 83 5.65 -2.09 16.64
N ARG A 84 5.95 -0.78 16.72
CA ARG A 84 5.00 0.25 17.15
C ARG A 84 3.84 0.47 16.18
N ILE A 85 4.04 0.19 14.88
CA ILE A 85 3.01 0.37 13.85
C ILE A 85 2.46 -0.95 13.31
N ALA A 86 2.95 -2.09 13.78
CA ALA A 86 2.63 -3.40 13.21
C ALA A 86 1.11 -3.71 13.19
N ASN A 87 0.41 -3.42 14.28
CA ASN A 87 -1.05 -3.59 14.35
C ASN A 87 -1.80 -2.69 13.37
N ASP A 88 -1.29 -1.46 13.18
CA ASP A 88 -1.89 -0.49 12.26
C ASP A 88 -1.68 -0.93 10.81
N VAL A 89 -0.48 -1.41 10.46
CA VAL A 89 -0.18 -2.00 9.14
C VAL A 89 -1.05 -3.22 8.86
N ALA A 90 -1.21 -4.13 9.82
CA ALA A 90 -2.08 -5.29 9.66
C ALA A 90 -3.54 -4.90 9.39
N SER A 91 -4.05 -3.89 10.12
CA SER A 91 -5.41 -3.38 9.95
C SER A 91 -5.58 -2.65 8.61
N LEU A 92 -4.58 -1.84 8.23
CA LEU A 92 -4.55 -1.10 6.98
C LEU A 92 -4.60 -2.04 5.76
N PHE A 93 -3.83 -3.13 5.77
CA PHE A 93 -3.88 -4.11 4.68
C PHE A 93 -5.19 -4.90 4.64
N ALA A 94 -5.82 -5.17 5.78
CA ALA A 94 -7.15 -5.75 5.82
C ALA A 94 -8.19 -4.82 5.18
N ASP A 95 -8.12 -3.51 5.44
CA ASP A 95 -8.96 -2.49 4.81
C ASP A 95 -8.70 -2.38 3.29
N LEU A 96 -7.44 -2.42 2.85
CA LEU A 96 -7.08 -2.43 1.42
C LEU A 96 -7.66 -3.66 0.71
N TYR A 97 -7.55 -4.83 1.34
CA TYR A 97 -8.11 -6.08 0.82
C TYR A 97 -9.64 -6.01 0.71
N ALA A 98 -10.31 -5.53 1.76
CA ALA A 98 -11.77 -5.37 1.78
C ALA A 98 -12.26 -4.35 0.73
N ALA A 99 -11.45 -3.33 0.43
CA ALA A 99 -11.73 -2.35 -0.62
C ALA A 99 -11.35 -2.83 -2.03
N HIS A 100 -10.88 -4.07 -2.19
CA HIS A 100 -10.41 -4.62 -3.46
C HIS A 100 -9.31 -3.79 -4.14
N PHE A 101 -8.50 -3.06 -3.36
CA PHE A 101 -7.41 -2.26 -3.90
C PHE A 101 -6.28 -3.18 -4.40
N PRO A 102 -5.93 -3.15 -5.71
CA PRO A 102 -4.92 -4.07 -6.22
C PRO A 102 -3.51 -3.70 -5.77
N VAL A 103 -2.79 -4.68 -5.24
CA VAL A 103 -1.36 -4.63 -4.93
C VAL A 103 -0.66 -5.67 -5.77
N ASN A 104 0.42 -5.29 -6.46
CA ASN A 104 1.10 -6.19 -7.38
C ASN A 104 1.89 -7.30 -6.67
N ARG A 105 2.67 -6.91 -5.65
CA ARG A 105 3.39 -7.85 -4.79
C ARG A 105 3.72 -7.16 -3.48
N VAL A 106 3.67 -7.90 -2.36
CA VAL A 106 4.23 -7.47 -1.08
C VAL A 106 5.39 -8.39 -0.73
N ASP A 107 6.60 -7.85 -0.59
CA ASP A 107 7.79 -8.64 -0.30
C ASP A 107 8.90 -7.79 0.34
N SER A 108 9.98 -8.43 0.81
CA SER A 108 11.10 -7.75 1.45
C SER A 108 12.07 -7.10 0.45
N TRP A 109 12.55 -5.91 0.79
CA TRP A 109 13.43 -5.11 -0.05
C TRP A 109 14.78 -5.78 -0.34
N GLU A 110 15.37 -6.50 0.63
CA GLU A 110 16.70 -7.13 0.50
C GLU A 110 16.80 -8.18 -0.61
N LYS A 111 15.67 -8.67 -1.12
CA LYS A 111 15.64 -9.62 -2.26
C LYS A 111 15.88 -8.96 -3.61
N TYR A 112 15.70 -7.64 -3.70
CA TYR A 112 15.63 -6.92 -4.96
C TYR A 112 16.56 -5.71 -5.00
N GLY A 113 16.72 -5.01 -3.88
CA GLY A 113 17.44 -3.72 -3.84
C GLY A 113 16.67 -2.59 -4.53
N SER A 114 17.23 -1.38 -4.48
CA SER A 114 16.54 -0.11 -4.80
C SER A 114 15.88 -0.07 -6.18
N THR A 115 16.61 -0.46 -7.25
CA THR A 115 16.06 -0.36 -8.61
C THR A 115 15.01 -1.45 -8.88
N ILE A 116 15.31 -2.70 -8.55
CA ILE A 116 14.49 -3.83 -8.97
C ILE A 116 13.16 -3.86 -8.22
N TYR A 117 13.12 -3.52 -6.92
CA TYR A 117 11.86 -3.54 -6.17
C TYR A 117 10.85 -2.57 -6.80
N ALA A 118 11.32 -1.39 -7.20
CA ALA A 118 10.45 -0.38 -7.76
C ALA A 118 10.01 -0.71 -9.19
N GLU A 119 10.95 -1.13 -10.04
CA GLU A 119 10.64 -1.54 -11.42
C GLU A 119 9.75 -2.78 -11.49
N GLN A 120 9.85 -3.68 -10.52
CA GLN A 120 8.96 -4.85 -10.40
C GLN A 120 7.69 -4.56 -9.60
N ASN A 121 7.42 -3.29 -9.27
CA ASN A 121 6.19 -2.85 -8.63
C ASN A 121 5.92 -3.55 -7.29
N ILE A 122 6.98 -3.71 -6.48
CA ILE A 122 6.94 -4.44 -5.20
C ILE A 122 6.67 -3.44 -4.08
N THR A 123 5.63 -3.71 -3.29
CA THR A 123 5.29 -2.95 -2.09
C THR A 123 6.20 -3.36 -0.94
N VAL A 124 6.88 -2.39 -0.33
CA VAL A 124 7.91 -2.59 0.70
C VAL A 124 7.67 -1.69 1.91
N GLY A 125 8.19 -2.09 3.07
CA GLY A 125 8.02 -1.36 4.35
C GLY A 125 9.33 -0.86 4.97
N PHE A 126 10.41 -1.63 4.85
CA PHE A 126 11.68 -1.30 5.52
C PHE A 126 12.86 -1.46 4.57
N TYR A 127 13.70 -0.44 4.55
CA TYR A 127 15.09 -0.46 4.12
C TYR A 127 15.78 0.74 4.76
N CYS A 128 17.03 0.56 5.17
CA CYS A 128 17.78 1.57 5.90
C CYS A 128 18.71 2.34 4.98
N GLU A 129 18.14 3.36 4.36
CA GLU A 129 18.87 4.33 3.54
C GLU A 129 18.56 5.77 3.98
N LYS A 130 19.44 6.68 3.58
CA LYS A 130 19.18 8.12 3.68
C LYS A 130 18.05 8.50 2.74
N ALA A 131 17.34 9.59 3.04
CA ALA A 131 16.33 10.12 2.16
C ALA A 131 16.98 10.66 0.87
N ASP A 132 16.36 10.42 -0.28
CA ASP A 132 16.90 10.82 -1.58
C ASP A 132 16.90 12.35 -1.76
N ASP A 133 15.91 13.03 -1.18
CA ASP A 133 15.73 14.48 -1.17
C ASP A 133 16.44 15.19 0.00
N ALA A 134 16.80 14.43 1.05
CA ALA A 134 17.51 14.92 2.23
C ALA A 134 18.61 13.94 2.65
N PRO A 135 19.78 13.89 1.97
CA PRO A 135 20.79 12.84 2.17
C PRO A 135 21.46 12.85 3.55
N ASN A 136 21.27 13.90 4.34
CA ASN A 136 21.72 13.96 5.73
C ASN A 136 20.72 13.32 6.71
N GLU A 137 19.49 13.09 6.27
CA GLU A 137 18.37 12.58 7.05
C GLU A 137 18.05 11.12 6.68
N TRP A 138 17.57 10.36 7.65
CA TRP A 138 17.12 8.99 7.40
C TRP A 138 15.73 9.01 6.76
N SER A 139 15.50 8.17 5.75
CA SER A 139 14.15 7.95 5.22
C SER A 139 13.23 7.39 6.31
N SER A 140 11.92 7.68 6.22
CA SER A 140 10.90 7.04 7.06
C SER A 140 10.92 5.50 6.96
N HIS A 141 11.40 4.94 5.85
CA HIS A 141 11.66 3.49 5.70
C HIS A 141 12.74 2.98 6.64
N ALA A 142 13.79 3.77 6.91
CA ALA A 142 14.88 3.39 7.82
C ALA A 142 14.43 3.28 9.28
N TYR A 143 13.30 3.91 9.63
CA TYR A 143 12.66 3.76 10.93
C TYR A 143 11.63 2.63 10.97
N GLY A 144 11.34 2.00 9.83
CA GLY A 144 10.24 1.05 9.67
C GLY A 144 8.87 1.69 9.84
N MET A 145 8.74 2.97 9.44
CA MET A 145 7.56 3.81 9.65
C MET A 145 6.89 4.24 8.34
N ALA A 146 7.26 3.63 7.22
CA ALA A 146 6.76 3.95 5.89
C ALA A 146 6.36 2.70 5.10
N ILE A 147 5.55 2.91 4.08
CA ILE A 147 5.19 1.92 3.06
C ILE A 147 5.26 2.62 1.70
N ASP A 148 5.98 2.01 0.76
CA ASP A 148 5.91 2.37 -0.65
C ASP A 148 4.98 1.36 -1.33
N ILE A 149 3.85 1.83 -1.87
CA ILE A 149 2.82 0.97 -2.47
C ILE A 149 2.83 1.04 -4.00
N ASN A 150 2.97 -0.12 -4.63
CA ASN A 150 3.07 -0.27 -6.09
C ASN A 150 3.97 0.81 -6.76
N PRO A 151 5.29 0.84 -6.46
CA PRO A 151 6.19 1.92 -6.88
C PRO A 151 6.21 2.23 -8.38
N LEU A 152 6.12 1.22 -9.24
CA LEU A 152 6.17 1.42 -10.69
C LEU A 152 5.00 2.30 -11.17
N ILE A 153 3.81 2.07 -10.63
CA ILE A 153 2.60 2.78 -11.04
C ILE A 153 2.30 4.00 -10.17
N ASN A 154 3.07 4.18 -9.09
CA ASN A 154 3.03 5.31 -8.17
C ASN A 154 4.43 5.94 -8.04
N PRO A 155 4.98 6.53 -9.11
CA PRO A 155 6.37 6.99 -9.10
C PRO A 155 6.60 8.21 -8.21
N PHE A 156 7.86 8.39 -7.82
CA PHE A 156 8.40 9.60 -7.19
C PHE A 156 9.01 10.54 -8.23
N LEU A 157 8.84 11.85 -8.07
CA LEU A 157 9.54 12.85 -8.88
C LEU A 157 10.85 13.29 -8.21
N ASP A 158 11.98 12.76 -8.70
CA ASP A 158 13.31 13.26 -8.35
C ASP A 158 13.63 14.50 -9.21
N LEU A 159 13.94 15.66 -8.60
CA LEU A 159 14.29 16.88 -9.33
C LEU A 159 15.59 16.77 -10.15
N GLN A 160 16.50 15.87 -9.76
CA GLN A 160 17.78 15.67 -10.42
C GLN A 160 17.69 14.61 -11.53
N HIS A 161 16.88 13.57 -11.33
CA HIS A 161 16.83 12.39 -12.20
C HIS A 161 15.47 12.12 -12.86
N ASN A 162 14.50 13.02 -12.69
CA ASN A 162 13.12 12.90 -13.16
C ASN A 162 12.37 11.74 -12.48
N TRP A 163 11.27 11.27 -13.05
CA TRP A 163 10.45 10.19 -12.50
C TRP A 163 11.25 8.92 -12.17
N TRP A 164 11.10 8.46 -10.94
CA TRP A 164 11.66 7.23 -10.41
C TRP A 164 10.55 6.21 -10.08
N PRO A 165 10.71 4.92 -10.45
CA PRO A 165 11.83 4.37 -11.23
C PRO A 165 11.84 4.92 -12.67
N LYS A 166 12.98 4.89 -13.36
CA LYS A 166 13.18 5.60 -14.65
C LYS A 166 12.15 5.24 -15.74
N VAL A 167 11.59 4.04 -15.67
CA VAL A 167 10.59 3.52 -16.61
C VAL A 167 9.14 3.96 -16.29
N ALA A 168 8.95 4.73 -15.22
CA ALA A 168 7.63 5.02 -14.66
C ALA A 168 6.95 6.30 -15.17
N ALA A 169 7.61 7.08 -16.04
CA ALA A 169 7.07 8.35 -16.55
C ALA A 169 5.66 8.21 -17.16
N GLN A 170 5.37 7.07 -17.80
CA GLN A 170 4.05 6.76 -18.38
C GLN A 170 2.94 6.55 -17.34
N TYR A 171 3.29 6.24 -16.09
CA TYR A 171 2.31 5.99 -15.04
C TYR A 171 1.92 7.25 -14.28
N THR A 172 2.61 8.38 -14.48
CA THR A 172 2.43 9.62 -13.73
C THR A 172 1.00 10.18 -13.68
N PRO A 173 0.13 10.04 -14.71
CA PRO A 173 -1.26 10.50 -14.61
C PRO A 173 -2.01 9.80 -13.48
N ARG A 174 -2.68 10.58 -12.62
CA ARG A 174 -3.52 10.11 -11.51
C ARG A 174 -4.96 9.86 -11.99
N ASP A 175 -5.08 9.07 -13.04
CA ASP A 175 -6.30 8.77 -13.82
C ASP A 175 -7.29 7.82 -13.13
N GLY A 176 -6.98 7.34 -11.92
CA GLY A 176 -7.80 6.37 -11.21
C GLY A 176 -7.64 4.93 -11.70
N ALA A 177 -6.63 4.63 -12.52
CA ALA A 177 -6.33 3.26 -12.91
C ALA A 177 -6.08 2.38 -11.67
N PRO A 178 -6.43 1.07 -11.72
CA PRO A 178 -6.31 0.19 -10.56
C PRO A 178 -4.90 0.17 -9.96
N GLY A 179 -4.82 0.20 -8.63
CA GLY A 179 -3.56 0.19 -7.86
C GLY A 179 -2.80 1.53 -7.85
N LYS A 180 -3.25 2.55 -8.59
CA LYS A 180 -2.71 3.90 -8.47
C LYS A 180 -3.30 4.63 -7.27
N VAL A 181 -2.47 5.40 -6.59
CA VAL A 181 -2.88 6.28 -5.49
C VAL A 181 -3.30 7.63 -6.05
N SER A 182 -4.45 8.14 -5.61
CA SER A 182 -4.95 9.48 -5.88
C SER A 182 -5.77 9.99 -4.68
N PRO A 183 -5.98 11.31 -4.54
CA PRO A 183 -6.77 11.86 -3.42
C PRO A 183 -8.21 11.34 -3.33
N GLN A 184 -8.78 10.87 -4.44
CA GLN A 184 -10.13 10.29 -4.48
C GLN A 184 -10.12 8.76 -4.35
N GLY A 185 -8.95 8.13 -4.41
CA GLY A 185 -8.80 6.67 -4.44
C GLY A 185 -8.86 6.01 -3.06
N ALA A 186 -9.18 4.71 -3.05
CA ALA A 186 -9.34 3.92 -1.83
C ALA A 186 -8.07 3.90 -0.97
N ALA A 187 -6.90 3.69 -1.58
CA ALA A 187 -5.63 3.65 -0.83
C ALA A 187 -5.41 4.93 -0.03
N PHE A 188 -5.48 6.09 -0.67
CA PHE A 188 -5.33 7.37 0.04
C PHE A 188 -6.30 7.50 1.21
N GLN A 189 -7.60 7.21 0.99
CA GLN A 189 -8.61 7.31 2.04
C GLN A 189 -8.37 6.32 3.20
N ILE A 190 -7.93 5.10 2.89
CA ILE A 190 -7.63 4.07 3.90
C ILE A 190 -6.43 4.49 4.72
N PHE A 191 -5.29 4.77 4.08
CA PHE A 191 -4.07 5.22 4.75
C PHE A 191 -4.32 6.45 5.65
N THR A 192 -5.06 7.44 5.16
CA THR A 192 -5.37 8.65 5.94
C THR A 192 -6.31 8.40 7.10
N ARG A 193 -7.29 7.49 6.99
CA ARG A 193 -8.11 7.06 8.16
C ARG A 193 -7.26 6.38 9.22
N HIS A 194 -6.21 5.67 8.81
CA HIS A 194 -5.20 5.13 9.71
C HIS A 194 -4.19 6.19 10.20
N GLY A 195 -4.32 7.46 9.82
CA GLY A 195 -3.42 8.53 10.27
C GLY A 195 -2.05 8.53 9.61
N TRP A 196 -1.95 8.01 8.38
CA TRP A 196 -0.75 8.12 7.54
C TRP A 196 -0.82 9.37 6.67
N ILE A 197 0.35 9.93 6.37
CA ILE A 197 0.52 11.03 5.42
C ILE A 197 0.98 10.44 4.09
N TRP A 198 0.49 11.02 3.01
CA TRP A 198 0.83 10.65 1.65
C TRP A 198 1.79 11.67 1.04
N GLY A 199 2.89 11.19 0.44
CA GLY A 199 3.90 12.02 -0.22
C GLY A 199 3.42 12.68 -1.52
N GLY A 200 2.29 12.25 -2.07
CA GLY A 200 1.76 12.76 -3.34
C GLY A 200 1.21 14.20 -3.31
N PHE A 201 1.18 14.86 -2.15
CA PHE A 201 0.75 16.25 -2.02
C PHE A 201 1.88 17.28 -2.20
N ASP A 202 3.14 16.85 -2.26
CA ASP A 202 4.23 17.79 -2.57
C ASP A 202 4.10 18.24 -4.04
N ALA A 203 3.74 19.50 -4.24
CA ALA A 203 3.50 20.05 -5.57
C ALA A 203 4.79 20.22 -6.40
N GLY A 204 5.97 20.16 -5.78
CA GLY A 204 7.27 20.27 -6.44
C GLY A 204 7.96 18.91 -6.63
N VAL A 205 7.78 17.98 -5.69
CA VAL A 205 8.44 16.67 -5.68
C VAL A 205 7.48 15.55 -5.22
N PRO A 206 6.36 15.31 -5.94
CA PRO A 206 5.38 14.32 -5.50
C PRO A 206 5.99 12.93 -5.41
N ASP A 207 5.79 12.29 -4.27
CA ASP A 207 6.07 10.87 -4.06
C ASP A 207 4.76 10.08 -3.95
N TYR A 208 4.31 9.50 -5.06
CA TYR A 208 3.01 8.84 -5.10
C TYR A 208 2.97 7.48 -4.39
N MET A 209 4.10 6.79 -4.28
CA MET A 209 4.17 5.48 -3.61
C MET A 209 4.22 5.64 -2.10
N HIS A 210 4.81 6.74 -1.62
CA HIS A 210 5.20 6.86 -0.24
C HIS A 210 4.06 7.26 0.69
N PHE A 211 3.86 6.43 1.70
CA PHE A 211 3.09 6.77 2.88
C PHE A 211 3.95 6.64 4.12
N MET A 212 3.90 7.65 5.00
CA MET A 212 4.58 7.62 6.29
C MET A 212 3.62 7.77 7.47
N LYS A 213 3.95 7.10 8.57
CA LYS A 213 3.19 7.21 9.80
C LYS A 213 3.70 8.37 10.65
N VAL A 214 2.80 9.27 11.03
CA VAL A 214 3.07 10.31 12.03
C VAL A 214 2.75 9.80 13.43
N THR A 215 3.66 10.02 14.38
CA THR A 215 3.42 9.76 15.82
C THR A 215 3.49 11.07 16.57
N VAL A 216 2.43 11.48 17.27
CA VAL A 216 2.43 12.66 18.16
C VAL A 216 3.00 12.24 19.54
N GLY A 217 3.95 13.01 20.10
CA GLY A 217 4.77 12.65 21.28
C GLY A 217 4.00 12.42 22.59
N ASP A 218 4.60 11.82 23.65
CA ASP A 218 5.93 12.06 24.29
C ASP A 218 6.80 10.82 24.66
N GLY A 219 6.81 9.74 23.85
CA GLY A 219 7.72 8.58 23.97
C GLY A 219 9.20 8.82 23.60
N ALA A 220 9.84 9.78 24.26
CA ALA A 220 11.28 10.08 24.40
C ALA A 220 12.23 9.71 23.22
N ARG A 221 12.03 10.39 22.08
CA ARG A 221 12.98 10.61 20.95
C ARG A 221 13.15 9.47 19.94
N MET A 222 12.21 9.45 18.98
CA MET A 222 12.42 9.09 17.57
C MET A 222 13.05 10.32 16.90
N ASP A 223 14.17 10.26 16.19
CA ASP A 223 14.88 11.47 15.74
C ASP A 223 14.76 11.84 14.24
N ARG A 224 13.65 11.72 13.48
CA ARG A 224 12.18 11.78 13.74
C ARG A 224 11.38 11.45 12.45
N PRO A 225 10.19 10.81 12.52
CA PRO A 225 9.04 11.16 11.65
C PRO A 225 8.03 12.04 12.41
N TYR A 226 7.82 13.28 11.96
CA TYR A 226 6.72 14.18 12.37
C TYR A 226 6.30 15.07 11.20
N GLU A 227 5.01 15.06 10.84
CA GLU A 227 4.39 16.21 10.17
C GLU A 227 3.12 16.61 10.93
N VAL A 228 3.20 17.73 11.65
CA VAL A 228 2.02 18.46 12.12
C VAL A 228 2.28 19.94 11.85
N THR A 229 1.82 20.44 10.71
CA THR A 229 0.79 21.50 10.58
C THR A 229 0.66 21.92 9.10
N GLY A 230 -0.51 21.72 8.48
CA GLY A 230 -0.97 22.62 7.41
C GLY A 230 -1.47 22.04 6.09
N LEU A 231 -1.61 20.73 5.90
CA LEU A 231 -2.17 20.20 4.63
C LEU A 231 -3.64 20.60 4.46
N ARG A 232 -3.88 21.67 3.72
CA ARG A 232 -5.19 22.01 3.13
C ARG A 232 -5.32 21.25 1.82
N TYR A 233 -6.33 20.40 1.75
CA TYR A 233 -6.81 19.85 0.48
C TYR A 233 -7.34 21.00 -0.39
N ILE A 234 -6.66 21.30 -1.51
CA ILE A 234 -7.19 22.13 -2.58
C ILE A 234 -7.55 21.17 -3.73
N PRO A 235 -8.81 20.72 -3.85
CA PRO A 235 -9.25 19.99 -5.04
C PRO A 235 -9.11 20.89 -6.27
N GLY A 236 -8.63 20.31 -7.36
CA GLY A 236 -8.20 20.99 -8.59
C GLY A 236 -9.00 22.24 -8.96
N GLY A 237 -8.29 23.37 -9.00
CA GLY A 237 -8.69 24.61 -9.63
C GLY A 237 -7.57 25.06 -10.56
N ALA A 238 -7.94 25.56 -11.73
CA ALA A 238 -7.04 26.02 -12.78
C ALA A 238 -5.91 26.94 -12.26
N THR A 239 -4.78 26.89 -12.96
CA THR A 239 -3.64 27.82 -12.87
C THR A 239 -4.04 29.20 -12.36
N GLU A 240 -3.65 29.52 -11.12
CA GLU A 240 -3.72 30.90 -10.64
C GLU A 240 -2.46 31.61 -11.14
N THR A 241 -2.68 32.56 -12.05
CA THR A 241 -1.65 33.41 -12.63
C THR A 241 -0.88 34.13 -11.54
N ALA A 242 0.44 34.11 -11.66
CA ALA A 242 1.35 34.90 -10.85
C ALA A 242 0.87 36.35 -10.72
N GLN A 243 0.80 36.86 -9.49
CA GLN A 243 0.84 38.30 -9.25
C GLN A 243 2.22 38.69 -8.69
N PRO A 244 2.84 39.74 -9.23
CA PRO A 244 4.19 40.14 -8.86
C PRO A 244 4.20 40.91 -7.54
N LYS A 245 5.32 40.77 -6.81
CA LYS A 245 5.86 41.84 -5.98
C LYS A 245 7.23 42.22 -6.52
#